data_AF-W2N0E6-F1
#
_entry.id   AF-W2N0E6-F1
#
_cell.length_a   1.000
_cell.length_b   1.000
_cell.length_c   1.000
_cell.angle_alpha   90.00
_cell.angle_beta   90.00
_cell.angle_gamma   90.00
#
_symmetry.space_group_name_H-M   'P 1'
#
loop_
_entity.id
_entity.type
_entity.pdbx_description
1 polymer ?
#
loop_
_entity_poly.entity_id
_entity_poly.type
_entity_poly.pdbx_seq_one_letter_code
_entity_poly.pdbx_strand_id
1 'polypeptide(L)'
;MPTGAFRQLSIGKRKSNGGMGATSELPHFVEDELYCSVEEIDASSLRTWDLFATEMSSSGSAAAVATEAITTARGNSKAFILDIDLDYFSTWNPFRKDLETHIGEAAVKTVTQVFSSVRYKQEPLDLVTAQQRTSERRVFCELIKHFEASDALEDASKRASEWVQVVKELAPLYIENVDVEKLFDEFIEILEQYRDDKNARHEIWASGPFLDLPHHESSLEEIERMVNELERFLRTHSLDSSNPPAIVAIAKSTGDEFLPPHQLNFVLPNVLRMLERVFGELSIKHVEYEDGGDEDNGANPT
;
A
#
# COMPACT_ATOMS: atom_id res chain seq x y z
N MET A 1 -8.43 -2.11 -6.88
CA MET A 1 -9.46 -2.27 -7.93
C MET A 1 -10.52 -3.22 -7.41
N PRO A 2 -11.80 -3.10 -7.81
CA PRO A 2 -12.80 -4.08 -7.41
C PRO A 2 -12.49 -5.46 -8.01
N THR A 3 -12.94 -6.52 -7.35
CA THR A 3 -12.80 -7.90 -7.81
C THR A 3 -13.49 -8.12 -9.15
N GLY A 4 -12.77 -8.71 -10.10
CA GLY A 4 -13.22 -8.87 -11.49
C GLY A 4 -12.98 -7.64 -12.37
N ALA A 5 -12.22 -6.65 -11.90
CA ALA A 5 -11.84 -5.50 -12.70
C ALA A 5 -10.75 -5.87 -13.72
N PHE A 6 -10.94 -5.39 -14.95
CA PHE A 6 -9.93 -5.33 -15.99
C PHE A 6 -9.61 -3.88 -16.30
N ARG A 7 -8.33 -3.53 -16.35
CA ARG A 7 -7.88 -2.22 -16.80
C ARG A 7 -6.63 -2.37 -17.66
N GLN A 8 -6.70 -1.84 -18.87
CA GLN A 8 -5.50 -1.63 -19.66
C GLN A 8 -4.80 -0.36 -19.15
N LEU A 9 -3.53 -0.47 -18.83
CA LEU A 9 -2.67 0.63 -18.43
C LEU A 9 -1.41 0.64 -19.29
N SER A 10 -0.72 1.77 -19.32
CA SER A 10 0.60 1.85 -19.92
C SER A 10 1.63 2.20 -18.86
N ILE A 11 2.82 1.62 -19.00
CA ILE A 11 3.99 1.97 -18.21
C ILE A 11 5.10 2.48 -19.12
N GLY A 12 5.97 3.32 -18.60
CA GLY A 12 7.16 3.76 -19.31
C GLY A 12 7.99 4.72 -18.48
N LYS A 13 9.06 5.23 -19.08
CA LYS A 13 9.93 6.23 -18.47
C LYS A 13 9.31 7.62 -18.60
N ARG A 14 9.27 8.36 -17.49
CA ARG A 14 8.88 9.77 -17.44
C ARG A 14 9.87 10.61 -18.24
N LYS A 15 9.38 11.57 -19.02
CA LYS A 15 10.23 12.53 -19.76
C LYS A 15 11.05 13.43 -18.84
N SER A 16 10.54 13.73 -17.64
CA SER A 16 11.14 14.70 -16.72
C SER A 16 12.40 14.19 -16.01
N ASN A 17 12.41 12.93 -15.59
CA ASN A 17 13.49 12.36 -14.76
C ASN A 17 13.92 10.94 -15.17
N GLY A 18 13.30 10.34 -16.19
CA GLY A 18 13.61 8.99 -16.64
C GLY A 18 13.13 7.87 -15.72
N GLY A 19 12.52 8.20 -14.57
CA GLY A 19 11.93 7.24 -13.64
C GLY A 19 10.70 6.56 -14.23
N MET A 20 10.26 5.45 -13.64
CA MET A 20 9.07 4.75 -14.10
C MET A 20 7.79 5.55 -13.79
N GLY A 21 6.82 5.47 -14.68
CA GLY A 21 5.48 6.00 -14.52
C GLY A 21 4.44 5.05 -15.11
N ALA A 22 3.23 5.09 -14.56
CA ALA A 22 2.09 4.30 -14.98
C ALA A 22 0.88 5.20 -15.24
N THR A 23 0.08 4.89 -16.25
CA THR A 23 -1.15 5.63 -16.55
C THR A 23 -2.34 5.21 -15.66
N SER A 24 -2.09 4.40 -14.64
CA SER A 24 -3.12 3.94 -13.72
C SER A 24 -3.52 5.06 -12.76
N GLU A 25 -4.77 5.46 -12.84
CA GLU A 25 -5.33 6.52 -11.99
C GLU A 25 -5.77 6.04 -10.60
N LEU A 26 -5.55 4.76 -10.26
CA LEU A 26 -5.96 4.22 -8.96
C LEU A 26 -5.25 4.99 -7.83
N PRO A 27 -5.90 5.21 -6.67
CA PRO A 27 -5.36 6.05 -5.60
C PRO A 27 -3.92 5.75 -5.22
N HIS A 28 -3.56 4.48 -4.99
CA HIS A 28 -2.19 4.08 -4.65
C HIS A 28 -1.13 4.48 -5.69
N PHE A 29 -1.43 4.41 -7.00
CA PHE A 29 -0.48 4.89 -8.02
C PHE A 29 -0.29 6.41 -7.95
N VAL A 30 -1.31 7.16 -7.55
CA VAL A 30 -1.21 8.62 -7.39
C VAL A 30 -0.48 8.99 -6.10
N GLU A 31 -0.77 8.27 -5.02
CA GLU A 31 -0.17 8.46 -3.69
C GLU A 31 1.32 8.18 -3.70
N ASP A 32 1.73 7.08 -4.34
CA ASP A 32 3.13 6.67 -4.50
C ASP A 32 3.88 7.45 -5.59
N GLU A 33 3.26 8.50 -6.14
CA GLU A 33 3.83 9.31 -7.22
C GLU A 33 4.23 8.49 -8.46
N LEU A 34 3.50 7.41 -8.74
CA LEU A 34 3.69 6.54 -9.90
C LEU A 34 2.81 6.95 -11.08
N TYR A 35 1.70 7.65 -10.83
CA TYR A 35 0.82 8.15 -11.88
C TYR A 35 1.56 9.12 -12.82
N CYS A 36 1.40 8.90 -14.12
CA CYS A 36 1.99 9.68 -15.18
C CYS A 36 1.03 9.68 -16.37
N SER A 37 0.74 10.86 -16.94
CA SER A 37 -0.08 10.91 -18.15
C SER A 37 0.69 10.30 -19.34
N VAL A 38 -0.02 9.84 -20.37
CA VAL A 38 0.62 9.26 -21.57
C VAL A 38 1.54 10.28 -22.25
N GLU A 39 1.14 11.55 -22.24
CA GLU A 39 1.90 12.66 -22.83
C GLU A 39 3.22 12.93 -22.10
N GLU A 40 3.32 12.54 -20.82
CA GLU A 40 4.51 12.69 -19.98
C GLU A 40 5.46 11.48 -20.05
N ILE A 41 5.03 10.39 -20.68
CA ILE A 41 5.84 9.18 -20.90
C ILE A 41 6.64 9.30 -22.20
N ASP A 42 7.91 8.91 -22.16
CA ASP A 42 8.73 8.73 -23.37
C ASP A 42 8.15 7.61 -24.24
N ALA A 43 7.66 7.98 -25.43
CA ALA A 43 7.03 7.10 -26.39
C ALA A 43 7.89 5.87 -26.76
N SER A 44 9.22 5.98 -26.72
CA SER A 44 10.12 4.85 -27.03
C SER A 44 10.09 3.75 -25.95
N SER A 45 9.75 4.13 -24.71
CA SER A 45 9.70 3.25 -23.55
C SER A 45 8.29 2.75 -23.21
N LEU A 46 7.26 3.32 -23.84
CA LEU A 46 5.87 3.01 -23.57
C LEU A 46 5.58 1.52 -23.82
N ARG A 47 4.97 0.86 -22.83
CA ARG A 47 4.49 -0.52 -22.91
C ARG A 47 3.08 -0.59 -22.36
N THR A 48 2.19 -1.24 -23.09
CA THR A 48 0.80 -1.47 -22.67
C THR A 48 0.70 -2.79 -21.92
N TRP A 49 -0.03 -2.76 -20.81
CA TRP A 49 -0.21 -3.85 -19.87
C TRP A 49 -1.70 -4.04 -19.58
N ASP A 50 -2.11 -5.29 -19.58
CA ASP A 50 -3.46 -5.70 -19.25
C ASP A 50 -3.46 -6.12 -17.77
N LEU A 51 -4.03 -5.27 -16.90
CA LEU A 51 -4.10 -5.51 -15.46
C LEU A 51 -5.47 -6.08 -15.08
N PHE A 52 -5.44 -7.21 -14.38
CA PHE A 52 -6.63 -7.87 -13.85
C PHE A 52 -6.48 -8.05 -12.35
N ALA A 53 -7.56 -7.80 -11.61
CA ALA A 53 -7.61 -8.07 -10.17
C ALA A 53 -8.81 -8.97 -9.86
N THR A 54 -8.57 -10.03 -9.08
CA THR A 54 -9.63 -10.95 -8.64
C THR A 54 -9.31 -11.54 -7.28
N GLU A 55 -10.35 -11.93 -6.54
CA GLU A 55 -10.23 -12.73 -5.34
C GLU A 55 -10.21 -14.22 -5.68
N MET A 56 -9.44 -15.00 -4.92
CA MET A 56 -9.29 -16.45 -5.13
C MET A 56 -10.58 -17.24 -4.90
N SER A 57 -11.46 -16.73 -4.03
CA SER A 57 -12.77 -17.31 -3.71
C SER A 57 -13.91 -16.73 -4.55
N SER A 58 -13.61 -15.88 -5.54
CA SER A 58 -14.61 -15.25 -6.40
C SER A 58 -15.48 -16.28 -7.14
N SER A 59 -16.76 -15.96 -7.31
CA SER A 59 -17.73 -16.79 -8.03
C SER A 59 -18.51 -15.96 -9.05
N GLY A 60 -19.23 -16.63 -9.95
CA GLY A 60 -20.06 -15.96 -10.96
C GLY A 60 -19.23 -15.15 -11.97
N SER A 61 -19.62 -13.89 -12.21
CA SER A 61 -19.02 -13.04 -13.24
C SER A 61 -17.54 -12.73 -13.00
N ALA A 62 -17.12 -12.51 -11.75
CA ALA A 62 -15.72 -12.22 -11.43
C ALA A 62 -14.80 -13.41 -11.75
N ALA A 63 -15.24 -14.63 -11.46
CA ALA A 63 -14.51 -15.85 -11.81
C ALA A 63 -14.41 -16.04 -13.33
N ALA A 64 -15.47 -15.68 -14.07
CA ALA A 64 -15.46 -15.74 -15.53
C ALA A 64 -14.44 -14.76 -16.13
N VAL A 65 -14.36 -13.53 -15.63
CA VAL A 65 -13.35 -12.53 -16.06
C VAL A 65 -11.94 -13.02 -15.77
N ALA A 66 -11.68 -13.58 -14.58
CA ALA A 66 -10.38 -14.15 -14.24
C ALA A 66 -9.99 -15.31 -15.18
N THR A 67 -10.96 -16.18 -15.49
CA THR A 67 -10.76 -17.30 -16.42
C THR A 67 -10.41 -16.82 -17.83
N GLU A 68 -11.15 -15.83 -18.34
CA GLU A 68 -10.89 -15.24 -19.65
C GLU A 68 -9.53 -14.54 -19.71
N ALA A 69 -9.19 -13.78 -18.67
CA ALA A 69 -7.91 -13.09 -18.54
C ALA A 69 -6.73 -14.06 -18.57
N ILE A 70 -6.77 -15.10 -17.73
CA ILE A 70 -5.69 -16.11 -17.66
C ILE A 70 -5.61 -16.90 -18.95
N THR A 71 -6.74 -17.28 -19.55
CA THR A 71 -6.77 -17.98 -20.84
C THR A 71 -6.15 -17.15 -21.95
N THR A 72 -6.49 -15.85 -21.99
CA THR A 72 -5.93 -14.90 -22.96
C THR A 72 -4.45 -14.69 -22.75
N ALA A 73 -4.01 -14.47 -21.51
CA ALA A 73 -2.60 -14.29 -21.17
C ALA A 73 -1.77 -15.53 -21.59
N ARG A 74 -2.28 -16.73 -21.32
CA ARG A 74 -1.65 -18.00 -21.74
C ARG A 74 -1.60 -18.17 -23.25
N GLY A 75 -2.65 -17.76 -23.97
CA GLY A 75 -2.68 -17.80 -25.43
C GLY A 75 -1.64 -16.87 -26.08
N ASN A 76 -1.25 -15.80 -25.38
CA ASN A 76 -0.34 -14.78 -25.90
C ASN A 76 1.08 -14.81 -25.30
N SER A 77 1.34 -15.71 -24.35
CA SER A 77 2.62 -15.78 -23.62
C SER A 77 3.26 -17.16 -23.73
N LYS A 78 4.59 -17.21 -23.76
CA LYS A 78 5.33 -18.48 -23.77
C LYS A 78 5.46 -19.11 -22.38
N ALA A 79 5.41 -18.28 -21.35
CA ALA A 79 5.55 -18.65 -19.95
C ALA A 79 4.97 -17.53 -19.06
N PHE A 80 4.85 -17.79 -17.76
CA PHE A 80 4.49 -16.80 -16.76
C PHE A 80 5.39 -16.92 -15.52
N ILE A 81 5.38 -15.88 -14.71
CA ILE A 81 6.01 -15.84 -13.40
C ILE A 81 4.89 -15.84 -12.36
N LEU A 82 5.01 -16.67 -11.33
CA LEU A 82 4.13 -16.62 -10.17
C LEU A 82 4.88 -15.93 -9.03
N ASP A 83 4.39 -14.77 -8.63
CA ASP A 83 4.93 -14.02 -7.50
C ASP A 83 3.96 -14.13 -6.32
N ILE A 84 4.46 -14.45 -5.13
CA ILE A 84 3.66 -14.68 -3.93
C ILE A 84 4.26 -13.90 -2.77
N ASP A 85 3.55 -12.86 -2.35
CA ASP A 85 3.84 -12.17 -1.10
C ASP A 85 3.16 -12.93 0.05
N LEU A 86 3.94 -13.32 1.06
CA LEU A 86 3.40 -14.14 2.17
C LEU A 86 2.51 -13.32 3.12
N ASP A 87 2.67 -12.00 3.15
CA ASP A 87 1.81 -11.09 3.89
C ASP A 87 0.36 -11.08 3.39
N TYR A 88 0.07 -11.59 2.18
CA TYR A 88 -1.29 -11.86 1.74
C TYR A 88 -2.05 -12.78 2.70
N PHE A 89 -1.38 -13.78 3.29
CA PHE A 89 -2.02 -14.77 4.17
C PHE A 89 -2.26 -14.23 5.58
N SER A 90 -1.50 -13.22 5.99
CA SER A 90 -1.60 -12.55 7.27
C SER A 90 -0.71 -11.32 7.23
N THR A 91 -1.25 -10.17 7.61
CA THR A 91 -0.54 -8.90 7.48
C THR A 91 -0.61 -8.07 8.74
N TRP A 92 0.51 -7.51 9.17
CA TRP A 92 0.56 -6.36 10.06
C TRP A 92 0.78 -5.09 9.26
N ASN A 93 0.17 -4.02 9.73
CA ASN A 93 0.67 -2.67 9.52
C ASN A 93 1.68 -2.35 10.63
N PRO A 94 3.01 -2.36 10.36
CA PRO A 94 4.04 -2.14 11.38
C PRO A 94 3.94 -0.74 12.00
N PHE A 95 3.68 0.29 11.19
CA PHE A 95 3.48 1.68 11.64
C PHE A 95 2.35 1.81 12.66
N ARG A 96 1.23 1.12 12.40
CA ARG A 96 0.10 1.07 13.35
C ARG A 96 0.51 0.41 14.66
N LYS A 97 1.11 -0.77 14.59
CA LYS A 97 1.47 -1.57 15.76
C LYS A 97 2.42 -0.79 16.66
N ASP A 98 3.46 -0.20 16.10
CA ASP A 98 4.43 0.59 16.85
C ASP A 98 3.76 1.80 17.48
N LEU A 99 2.96 2.56 16.73
CA LEU A 99 2.26 3.73 17.26
C LEU A 99 1.25 3.36 18.36
N GLU A 100 0.53 2.25 18.25
CA GLU A 100 -0.43 1.78 19.26
C GLU A 100 0.25 1.50 20.60
N THR A 101 1.50 1.01 20.60
CA THR A 101 2.27 0.83 21.84
C THR A 101 2.65 2.14 22.52
N HIS A 102 2.79 3.22 21.75
CA HIS A 102 3.17 4.55 22.27
C HIS A 102 1.97 5.34 22.78
N ILE A 103 0.87 5.37 22.02
CA ILE A 103 -0.23 6.30 22.28
C ILE A 103 -1.60 5.64 22.54
N GLY A 104 -1.69 4.33 22.38
CA GLY A 104 -2.91 3.54 22.56
C GLY A 104 -3.87 3.60 21.37
N GLU A 105 -4.66 2.53 21.21
CA GLU A 105 -5.58 2.32 20.06
C GLU A 105 -6.54 3.48 19.81
N ALA A 106 -7.09 4.08 20.87
CA ALA A 106 -8.04 5.18 20.75
C ALA A 106 -7.42 6.41 20.08
N ALA A 107 -6.19 6.78 20.48
CA ALA A 107 -5.48 7.90 19.88
C ALA A 107 -5.05 7.57 18.44
N VAL A 108 -4.56 6.35 18.19
CA VAL A 108 -4.22 5.88 16.84
C VAL A 108 -5.40 5.95 15.89
N LYS A 109 -6.63 5.68 16.36
CA LYS A 109 -7.84 5.85 15.54
C LYS A 109 -8.03 7.30 15.08
N THR A 110 -7.85 8.27 15.96
CA THR A 110 -7.93 9.70 15.61
C THR A 110 -6.82 10.09 14.64
N VAL A 111 -5.57 9.68 14.90
CA VAL A 111 -4.45 9.92 13.96
C VAL A 111 -4.76 9.29 12.59
N THR A 112 -5.24 8.05 12.56
CA THR A 112 -5.65 7.37 11.32
C THR A 112 -6.67 8.21 10.56
N GLN A 113 -7.69 8.74 11.23
CA GLN A 113 -8.73 9.56 10.60
C GLN A 113 -8.18 10.85 10.00
N VAL A 114 -7.22 11.51 10.68
CA VAL A 114 -6.54 12.72 10.15
C VAL A 114 -5.88 12.42 8.81
N PHE A 115 -5.13 11.33 8.69
CA PHE A 115 -4.34 11.05 7.49
C PHE A 115 -5.09 10.27 6.39
N SER A 116 -6.20 9.60 6.72
CA SER A 116 -6.92 8.74 5.78
C SER A 116 -8.26 9.28 5.29
N SER A 117 -8.90 10.22 6.01
CA SER A 117 -10.25 10.71 5.66
C SER A 117 -10.25 11.85 4.63
N VAL A 118 -9.16 11.98 3.89
CA VAL A 118 -8.98 13.01 2.85
C VAL A 118 -9.59 12.56 1.53
N ARG A 119 -10.18 13.51 0.79
CA ARG A 119 -10.92 13.27 -0.45
C ARG A 119 -10.07 12.57 -1.50
N TYR A 120 -8.81 12.98 -1.66
CA TYR A 120 -7.92 12.37 -2.65
C TYR A 120 -7.62 10.88 -2.40
N LYS A 121 -7.81 10.38 -1.16
CA LYS A 121 -7.72 8.94 -0.84
C LYS A 121 -9.06 8.24 -0.97
N GLN A 122 -10.12 8.83 -0.42
CA GLN A 122 -11.41 8.15 -0.19
C GLN A 122 -12.41 8.26 -1.34
N GLU A 123 -12.43 9.39 -2.05
CA GLU A 123 -13.42 9.57 -3.12
C GLU A 123 -13.17 8.55 -4.24
N PRO A 124 -14.19 8.12 -4.98
CA PRO A 124 -14.04 7.24 -6.12
C PRO A 124 -13.51 7.99 -7.37
N LEU A 125 -13.02 7.23 -8.35
CA LEU A 125 -12.35 7.79 -9.54
C LEU A 125 -13.25 8.63 -10.45
N ASP A 126 -14.55 8.39 -10.40
CA ASP A 126 -15.57 9.16 -11.16
C ASP A 126 -15.82 10.55 -10.58
N LEU A 127 -15.51 10.77 -9.29
CA LEU A 127 -15.66 12.06 -8.62
C LEU A 127 -14.36 12.87 -8.59
N VAL A 128 -13.21 12.21 -8.44
CA VAL A 128 -11.90 12.89 -8.35
C VAL A 128 -10.90 12.23 -9.29
N THR A 129 -10.48 13.00 -10.31
CA THR A 129 -9.51 12.57 -11.33
C THR A 129 -8.11 12.42 -10.73
N ALA A 130 -7.21 11.65 -11.37
CA ALA A 130 -5.84 11.49 -10.89
C ALA A 130 -5.06 12.82 -10.82
N GLN A 131 -5.29 13.74 -11.76
CA GLN A 131 -4.68 15.08 -11.72
C GLN A 131 -5.16 15.89 -10.52
N GLN A 132 -6.47 15.82 -10.22
CA GLN A 132 -7.03 16.47 -9.04
C GLN A 132 -6.50 15.83 -7.75
N ARG A 133 -6.44 14.49 -7.65
CA ARG A 133 -5.83 13.79 -6.52
C ARG A 133 -4.39 14.19 -6.30
N THR A 134 -3.60 14.27 -7.38
CA THR A 134 -2.20 14.70 -7.30
C THR A 134 -2.08 16.11 -6.73
N SER A 135 -2.96 17.02 -7.17
CA SER A 135 -2.99 18.40 -6.70
C SER A 135 -3.44 18.49 -5.24
N GLU A 136 -4.53 17.84 -4.87
CA GLU A 136 -5.05 17.80 -3.50
C GLU A 136 -4.06 17.14 -2.53
N ARG A 137 -3.43 16.02 -2.91
CA ARG A 137 -2.37 15.37 -2.12
C ARG A 137 -1.20 16.32 -1.86
N ARG A 138 -0.73 17.05 -2.89
CA ARG A 138 0.37 18.01 -2.72
C ARG A 138 0.01 19.09 -1.71
N VAL A 139 -1.17 19.69 -1.84
CA VAL A 139 -1.65 20.72 -0.92
C VAL A 139 -1.78 20.15 0.49
N PHE A 140 -2.36 18.96 0.64
CA PHE A 140 -2.46 18.28 1.93
C PHE A 140 -1.08 18.06 2.56
N CYS A 141 -0.10 17.52 1.82
CA CYS A 141 1.25 17.29 2.32
C CYS A 141 1.95 18.60 2.74
N GLU A 142 1.76 19.68 2.00
CA GLU A 142 2.31 21.01 2.34
C GLU A 142 1.68 21.55 3.64
N LEU A 143 0.35 21.46 3.77
CA LEU A 143 -0.37 21.91 4.96
C LEU A 143 -0.06 21.07 6.19
N ILE A 144 0.05 19.74 6.05
CA ILE A 144 0.44 18.85 7.16
C ILE A 144 1.87 19.15 7.63
N LYS A 145 2.82 19.38 6.71
CA LYS A 145 4.18 19.81 7.08
C LYS A 145 4.17 21.13 7.82
N HIS A 146 3.31 22.07 7.43
CA HIS A 146 3.14 23.33 8.15
C HIS A 146 2.51 23.11 9.54
N PHE A 147 1.55 22.21 9.66
CA PHE A 147 0.92 21.84 10.93
C PHE A 147 1.94 21.21 11.89
N GLU A 148 2.76 20.28 11.41
CA GLU A 148 3.86 19.64 12.15
C GLU A 148 4.92 20.67 12.58
N ALA A 149 5.33 21.55 11.68
CA ALA A 149 6.28 22.63 12.01
C ALA A 149 5.72 23.58 13.09
N SER A 150 4.41 23.82 13.07
CA SER A 150 3.72 24.60 14.10
C SER A 150 3.67 23.89 15.44
N ASP A 151 3.51 22.56 15.45
CA ASP A 151 3.54 21.73 16.67
C ASP A 151 4.90 21.81 17.41
N ALA A 152 5.98 22.07 16.68
CA ALA A 152 7.32 22.28 17.23
C ALA A 152 7.54 23.65 17.89
N LEU A 153 6.60 24.61 17.78
CA LEU A 153 6.71 25.91 18.42
C LEU A 153 6.52 25.81 19.94
N GLU A 154 7.39 26.45 20.72
CA GLU A 154 7.29 26.49 22.19
C GLU A 154 6.14 27.39 22.68
N ASP A 155 5.87 28.50 21.96
CA ASP A 155 4.79 29.43 22.31
C ASP A 155 3.42 28.82 21.99
N ALA A 156 2.68 28.45 23.06
CA ALA A 156 1.38 27.84 22.96
C ALA A 156 0.33 28.73 22.26
N SER A 157 0.38 30.05 22.45
CA SER A 157 -0.57 30.97 21.82
C SER A 157 -0.32 31.09 20.34
N LYS A 158 0.96 31.14 19.93
CA LYS A 158 1.33 31.15 18.52
C LYS A 158 0.96 29.83 17.86
N ARG A 159 1.33 28.70 18.46
CA ARG A 159 1.02 27.35 17.98
C ARG A 159 -0.49 27.16 17.74
N ALA A 160 -1.33 27.49 18.73
CA ALA A 160 -2.78 27.39 18.58
C ALA A 160 -3.32 28.28 17.44
N SER A 161 -2.79 29.49 17.28
CA SER A 161 -3.18 30.39 16.19
C SER A 161 -2.80 29.83 14.81
N GLU A 162 -1.61 29.25 14.66
CA GLU A 162 -1.16 28.64 13.40
C GLU A 162 -2.01 27.41 13.07
N TRP A 163 -2.26 26.52 14.04
CA TRP A 163 -3.12 25.35 13.86
C TRP A 163 -4.51 25.72 13.36
N VAL A 164 -5.17 26.71 13.96
CA VAL A 164 -6.51 27.16 13.51
C VAL A 164 -6.49 27.62 12.05
N GLN A 165 -5.42 28.31 11.62
CA GLN A 165 -5.29 28.74 10.22
C GLN A 165 -5.10 27.53 9.28
N VAL A 166 -4.22 26.60 9.64
CA VAL A 166 -3.96 25.41 8.83
C VAL A 166 -5.18 24.48 8.74
N VAL A 167 -5.90 24.26 9.84
CA VAL A 167 -7.13 23.43 9.85
C VAL A 167 -8.19 23.99 8.90
N LYS A 168 -8.34 25.32 8.86
CA LYS A 168 -9.27 25.98 7.94
C LYS A 168 -8.91 25.74 6.47
N GLU A 169 -7.63 25.68 6.15
CA GLU A 169 -7.14 25.38 4.79
C GLU A 169 -7.20 23.88 4.47
N LEU A 170 -7.06 23.02 5.47
CA LEU A 170 -7.21 21.57 5.35
C LEU A 170 -8.67 21.15 5.14
N ALA A 171 -9.64 21.83 5.75
CA ALA A 171 -11.04 21.41 5.77
C ALA A 171 -11.65 21.07 4.40
N PRO A 172 -11.41 21.85 3.32
CA PRO A 172 -11.93 21.52 1.98
C PRO A 172 -11.34 20.25 1.35
N LEU A 173 -10.25 19.70 1.92
CA LEU A 173 -9.59 18.48 1.45
C LEU A 173 -10.16 17.21 2.09
N TYR A 174 -11.03 17.32 3.10
CA TYR A 174 -11.69 16.19 3.75
C TYR A 174 -13.05 15.88 3.14
N ILE A 175 -13.45 14.61 3.21
CA ILE A 175 -14.76 14.14 2.72
C ILE A 175 -15.90 14.79 3.50
N GLU A 176 -17.07 14.97 2.87
CA GLU A 176 -18.19 15.77 3.41
C GLU A 176 -18.73 15.28 4.75
N ASN A 177 -18.56 14.01 5.10
CA ASN A 177 -19.06 13.39 6.33
C ASN A 177 -18.07 13.47 7.51
N VAL A 178 -16.95 14.18 7.37
CA VAL A 178 -15.98 14.38 8.45
C VAL A 178 -16.15 15.78 9.05
N ASP A 179 -16.38 15.82 10.36
CA ASP A 179 -16.30 17.06 11.13
C ASP A 179 -14.82 17.40 11.37
N VAL A 180 -14.24 18.18 10.46
CA VAL A 180 -12.80 18.47 10.45
C VAL A 180 -12.38 19.25 11.68
N GLU A 181 -13.17 20.24 12.11
CA GLU A 181 -12.84 21.04 13.30
C GLU A 181 -12.76 20.13 14.53
N LYS A 182 -13.78 19.29 14.74
CA LYS A 182 -13.77 18.33 15.85
C LYS A 182 -12.64 17.31 15.76
N LEU A 183 -12.38 16.76 14.58
CA LEU A 183 -11.30 15.79 14.36
C LEU A 183 -9.93 16.39 14.72
N PHE A 184 -9.68 17.63 14.32
CA PHE A 184 -8.44 18.31 14.63
C PHE A 184 -8.35 18.81 16.08
N ASP A 185 -9.48 19.16 16.72
CA ASP A 185 -9.50 19.41 18.16
C ASP A 185 -9.03 18.16 18.95
N GLU A 186 -9.58 16.98 18.62
CA GLU A 186 -9.16 15.71 19.23
C GLU A 186 -7.69 15.38 18.91
N PHE A 187 -7.23 15.64 17.69
CA PHE A 187 -5.84 15.42 17.31
C PHE A 187 -4.87 16.36 18.04
N ILE A 188 -5.25 17.63 18.22
CA ILE A 188 -4.49 18.62 18.98
C ILE A 188 -4.40 18.20 20.45
N GLU A 189 -5.48 17.70 21.05
CA GLU A 189 -5.46 17.15 22.41
C GLU A 189 -4.45 16.00 22.55
N ILE A 190 -4.38 15.11 21.55
CA ILE A 190 -3.37 14.03 21.51
C ILE A 190 -1.96 14.60 21.44
N LEU A 191 -1.69 15.56 20.54
CA LEU A 191 -0.37 16.18 20.41
C LEU A 191 0.08 16.88 21.70
N GLU A 192 -0.85 17.56 22.39
CA GLU A 192 -0.59 18.20 23.68
C GLU A 192 -0.39 17.17 24.81
N GLN A 193 -1.15 16.07 24.82
CA GLN A 193 -0.99 14.99 25.80
C GLN A 193 0.43 14.39 25.73
N TYR A 194 0.98 14.24 24.52
CA TYR A 194 2.32 13.69 24.30
C TYR A 194 3.40 14.76 24.10
N ARG A 195 3.13 16.04 24.45
CA ARG A 195 4.05 17.18 24.17
C ARG A 195 5.50 16.93 24.59
N ASP A 196 5.69 16.40 25.79
CA ASP A 196 6.99 16.15 26.41
C ASP A 196 7.63 14.81 25.99
N ASP A 197 6.86 13.93 25.34
CA ASP A 197 7.35 12.67 24.80
C ASP A 197 7.76 12.83 23.33
N LYS A 198 9.03 13.14 23.12
CA LYS A 198 9.61 13.35 21.79
C LYS A 198 9.50 12.12 20.89
N ASN A 199 9.56 10.91 21.47
CA ASN A 199 9.50 9.68 20.68
C ASN A 199 8.08 9.43 20.22
N ALA A 200 7.10 9.50 21.13
CA ALA A 200 5.69 9.34 20.77
C ALA A 200 5.25 10.39 19.74
N ARG A 201 5.70 11.64 19.88
CA ARG A 201 5.40 12.70 18.89
C ARG A 201 6.02 12.47 17.53
N HIS A 202 7.30 12.08 17.50
CA HIS A 202 7.94 11.72 16.25
C HIS A 202 7.18 10.58 15.57
N GLU A 203 6.77 9.57 16.34
CA GLU A 203 6.05 8.42 15.82
C GLU A 203 4.65 8.79 15.29
N ILE A 204 3.91 9.68 15.96
CA ILE A 204 2.62 10.20 15.45
C ILE A 204 2.78 10.75 14.03
N TRP A 205 3.79 11.59 13.82
CA TRP A 205 4.02 12.25 12.53
C TRP A 205 4.60 11.31 11.48
N ALA A 206 5.51 10.42 11.88
CA ALA A 206 6.16 9.46 10.99
C ALA A 206 5.19 8.36 10.53
N SER A 207 4.40 7.79 11.44
CA SER A 207 3.49 6.68 11.16
C SER A 207 2.14 7.13 10.60
N GLY A 208 1.67 8.33 10.93
CA GLY A 208 0.36 8.87 10.52
C GLY A 208 -0.02 8.62 9.06
N PRO A 209 0.83 8.97 8.08
CA PRO A 209 0.55 8.76 6.66
C PRO A 209 0.31 7.31 6.23
N PHE A 210 0.75 6.33 7.02
CA PHE A 210 0.74 4.90 6.70
C PHE A 210 -0.29 4.10 7.51
N LEU A 211 -1.08 4.75 8.37
CA LEU A 211 -2.01 4.05 9.27
C LEU A 211 -3.22 3.41 8.56
N ASP A 212 -3.46 3.76 7.30
CA ASP A 212 -4.48 3.16 6.43
C ASP A 212 -3.97 1.97 5.60
N LEU A 213 -2.70 1.58 5.75
CA LEU A 213 -2.20 0.32 5.20
C LEU A 213 -2.93 -0.88 5.85
N PRO A 214 -3.11 -2.00 5.11
CA PRO A 214 -3.80 -3.19 5.61
C PRO A 214 -3.24 -3.71 6.94
N HIS A 215 -4.14 -4.10 7.84
CA HIS A 215 -3.78 -4.75 9.10
C HIS A 215 -4.80 -5.85 9.39
N HIS A 216 -4.36 -7.11 9.30
CA HIS A 216 -5.15 -8.28 9.58
C HIS A 216 -4.25 -9.48 9.91
N GLU A 217 -4.06 -9.75 11.19
CA GLU A 217 -3.39 -10.96 11.64
C GLU A 217 -4.36 -12.15 11.58
N SER A 218 -4.14 -13.05 10.62
CA SER A 218 -4.97 -14.23 10.41
C SER A 218 -4.68 -15.31 11.44
N SER A 219 -5.71 -16.07 11.82
CA SER A 219 -5.55 -17.34 12.55
C SER A 219 -4.89 -18.43 11.69
N LEU A 220 -4.37 -19.49 12.34
CA LEU A 220 -3.76 -20.62 11.62
C LEU A 220 -4.78 -21.30 10.68
N GLU A 221 -6.03 -21.44 11.11
CA GLU A 221 -7.12 -22.01 10.32
C GLU A 221 -7.47 -21.14 9.11
N GLU A 222 -7.42 -19.81 9.25
CA GLU A 222 -7.63 -18.87 8.14
C GLU A 222 -6.49 -18.94 7.13
N ILE A 223 -5.24 -19.01 7.60
CA ILE A 223 -4.06 -19.20 6.73
C ILE A 223 -4.21 -20.49 5.93
N GLU A 224 -4.54 -21.61 6.57
CA GLU A 224 -4.75 -22.88 5.87
C GLU A 224 -5.88 -22.79 4.84
N ARG A 225 -7.00 -22.13 5.19
CA ARG A 225 -8.10 -21.89 4.26
C ARG A 225 -7.63 -21.10 3.04
N MET A 226 -6.92 -20.00 3.24
CA MET A 226 -6.41 -19.13 2.16
C MET A 226 -5.39 -19.86 1.27
N VAL A 227 -4.50 -20.65 1.85
CA VAL A 227 -3.55 -21.50 1.09
C VAL A 227 -4.32 -22.52 0.23
N ASN A 228 -5.38 -23.13 0.77
CA ASN A 228 -6.23 -24.05 0.01
C ASN A 228 -7.05 -23.35 -1.09
N GLU A 229 -7.44 -22.09 -0.87
CA GLU A 229 -8.08 -21.26 -1.90
C GLU A 229 -7.12 -20.93 -3.04
N LEU A 230 -5.86 -20.59 -2.74
CA LEU A 230 -4.82 -20.42 -3.75
C LEU A 230 -4.57 -21.72 -4.52
N GLU A 231 -4.47 -22.86 -3.84
CA GLU A 231 -4.31 -24.16 -4.50
C GLU A 231 -5.43 -24.42 -5.51
N ARG A 232 -6.69 -24.20 -5.08
CA ARG A 232 -7.86 -24.38 -5.93
C ARG A 232 -7.83 -23.41 -7.11
N PHE A 233 -7.50 -22.14 -6.86
CA PHE A 233 -7.41 -21.12 -7.90
C PHE A 233 -6.41 -21.53 -8.98
N LEU A 234 -5.20 -21.95 -8.61
CA LEU A 234 -4.18 -22.39 -9.57
C LEU A 234 -4.66 -23.57 -10.41
N ARG A 235 -5.23 -24.60 -9.78
CA ARG A 235 -5.75 -25.79 -10.48
C ARG A 235 -6.92 -25.47 -11.40
N THR A 236 -7.90 -24.70 -10.93
CA THR A 236 -9.09 -24.32 -11.71
C THR A 236 -8.70 -23.58 -12.99
N HIS A 237 -7.66 -22.77 -12.95
CA HIS A 237 -7.18 -22.01 -14.10
C HIS A 237 -6.12 -22.73 -14.94
N SER A 238 -5.90 -24.03 -14.67
CA SER A 238 -4.88 -24.87 -15.31
C SER A 238 -3.47 -24.25 -15.22
N LEU A 239 -3.15 -23.61 -14.09
CA LEU A 239 -1.83 -23.10 -13.73
C LEU A 239 -1.16 -24.12 -12.80
N ASP A 240 -1.06 -25.37 -13.26
CA ASP A 240 -0.55 -26.52 -12.50
C ASP A 240 0.58 -27.22 -13.26
N SER A 241 0.92 -28.46 -12.90
CA SER A 241 1.96 -29.25 -13.58
C SER A 241 1.78 -29.38 -15.11
N SER A 242 0.57 -29.19 -15.64
CA SER A 242 0.33 -29.18 -17.09
C SER A 242 0.79 -27.88 -17.77
N ASN A 243 0.84 -26.78 -17.02
CA ASN A 243 1.28 -25.45 -17.47
C ASN A 243 1.99 -24.74 -16.30
N PRO A 244 3.20 -25.17 -15.92
CA PRO A 244 3.89 -24.61 -14.77
C PRO A 244 4.42 -23.19 -15.05
N PRO A 245 4.59 -22.36 -14.01
CA PRO A 245 5.33 -21.10 -14.15
C PRO A 245 6.79 -21.39 -14.52
N ALA A 246 7.44 -20.42 -15.17
CA ALA A 246 8.89 -20.48 -15.42
C ALA A 246 9.70 -20.34 -14.11
N ILE A 247 9.20 -19.54 -13.17
CA ILE A 247 9.75 -19.36 -11.84
C ILE A 247 8.64 -18.95 -10.87
N VAL A 248 8.78 -19.40 -9.62
CA VAL A 248 7.99 -18.90 -8.49
C VAL A 248 8.90 -18.01 -7.64
N ALA A 249 8.50 -16.77 -7.44
CA ALA A 249 9.11 -15.86 -6.47
C ALA A 249 8.22 -15.83 -5.21
N ILE A 250 8.86 -15.78 -4.03
CA ILE A 250 8.15 -15.71 -2.75
C ILE A 250 8.81 -14.62 -1.90
N ALA A 251 8.09 -13.54 -1.63
CA ALA A 251 8.51 -12.52 -0.67
C ALA A 251 8.03 -12.90 0.73
N LYS A 252 8.95 -12.92 1.70
CA LYS A 252 8.62 -13.28 3.08
C LYS A 252 8.05 -12.12 3.88
N SER A 253 8.35 -10.88 3.48
CA SER A 253 7.95 -9.62 4.15
C SER A 253 8.12 -9.64 5.69
N THR A 254 9.18 -10.28 6.18
CA THR A 254 9.46 -10.39 7.63
C THR A 254 10.54 -9.42 8.08
N GLY A 255 11.35 -8.89 7.16
CA GLY A 255 12.38 -7.90 7.48
C GLY A 255 11.78 -6.52 7.81
N ASP A 256 10.65 -6.21 7.21
CA ASP A 256 9.81 -5.02 7.39
C ASP A 256 8.55 -5.29 8.22
N GLU A 257 8.44 -6.49 8.80
CA GLU A 257 7.35 -6.97 9.66
C GLU A 257 5.93 -6.98 9.06
N PHE A 258 5.75 -6.81 7.75
CA PHE A 258 4.41 -6.91 7.13
C PHE A 258 3.81 -8.30 7.29
N LEU A 259 4.57 -9.38 7.11
CA LEU A 259 4.18 -10.70 7.60
C LEU A 259 4.56 -10.79 9.08
N PRO A 260 3.63 -11.10 10.00
CA PRO A 260 3.95 -11.32 11.41
C PRO A 260 5.11 -12.34 11.53
N PRO A 261 6.30 -11.95 12.04
CA PRO A 261 7.49 -12.79 11.95
C PRO A 261 7.31 -14.16 12.61
N HIS A 262 6.48 -14.22 13.64
CA HIS A 262 6.16 -15.46 14.35
C HIS A 262 5.32 -16.45 13.51
N GLN A 263 4.64 -15.99 12.47
CA GLN A 263 3.82 -16.83 11.57
C GLN A 263 4.60 -17.36 10.36
N LEU A 264 5.81 -16.86 10.07
CA LEU A 264 6.62 -17.31 8.92
C LEU A 264 6.83 -18.83 8.90
N ASN A 265 7.13 -19.41 10.08
CA ASN A 265 7.35 -20.85 10.23
C ASN A 265 6.10 -21.71 10.01
N PHE A 266 4.93 -21.07 9.91
CA PHE A 266 3.68 -21.72 9.56
C PHE A 266 3.29 -21.44 8.10
N VAL A 267 3.32 -20.18 7.68
CA VAL A 267 2.88 -19.75 6.34
C VAL A 267 3.77 -20.35 5.25
N LEU A 268 5.10 -20.15 5.33
CA LEU A 268 6.01 -20.58 4.26
C LEU A 268 5.98 -22.09 4.01
N PRO A 269 6.05 -22.98 5.03
CA PRO A 269 5.93 -24.42 4.79
C PRO A 269 4.57 -24.84 4.23
N ASN A 270 3.48 -24.18 4.61
CA ASN A 270 2.16 -24.47 4.04
C ASN A 270 2.08 -24.09 2.56
N VAL A 271 2.60 -22.92 2.18
CA VAL A 271 2.69 -22.48 0.79
C VAL A 271 3.60 -23.41 -0.03
N LEU A 272 4.79 -23.76 0.47
CA LEU A 272 5.71 -24.66 -0.24
C LEU A 272 5.09 -26.06 -0.46
N ARG A 273 4.44 -26.64 0.57
CA ARG A 273 3.74 -27.92 0.42
C ARG A 273 2.59 -27.83 -0.58
N MET A 274 1.89 -26.70 -0.63
CA MET A 274 0.85 -26.46 -1.63
C MET A 274 1.44 -26.41 -3.05
N LEU A 275 2.52 -25.63 -3.24
CA LEU A 275 3.21 -25.54 -4.52
C LEU A 275 3.73 -26.91 -4.99
N GLU A 276 4.26 -27.73 -4.08
CA GLU A 276 4.72 -29.08 -4.40
C GLU A 276 3.56 -29.99 -4.85
N ARG A 277 2.38 -29.88 -4.22
CA ARG A 277 1.18 -30.58 -4.68
C ARG A 277 0.68 -30.11 -6.05
N VAL A 278 0.86 -28.83 -6.39
CA VAL A 278 0.38 -28.23 -7.64
C VAL A 278 1.34 -28.50 -8.80
N PHE A 279 2.65 -28.35 -8.57
CA PHE A 279 3.66 -28.35 -9.61
C PHE A 279 4.60 -29.57 -9.59
N GLY A 280 4.63 -30.34 -8.50
CA GLY A 280 5.56 -31.45 -8.29
C GLY A 280 6.81 -31.03 -7.52
N GLU A 281 7.90 -31.78 -7.66
CA GLU A 281 9.16 -31.56 -6.93
C GLU A 281 9.69 -30.12 -7.13
N LEU A 282 10.07 -29.47 -6.02
CA LEU A 282 10.52 -28.08 -6.01
C LEU A 282 12.04 -27.98 -5.84
N SER A 283 12.70 -27.21 -6.72
CA SER A 283 14.09 -26.78 -6.53
C SER A 283 14.11 -25.40 -5.87
N ILE A 284 14.32 -25.34 -4.55
CA ILE A 284 14.23 -24.11 -3.77
C ILE A 284 15.61 -23.45 -3.65
N LYS A 285 15.68 -22.14 -3.92
CA LYS A 285 16.86 -21.30 -3.66
C LYS A 285 16.45 -20.14 -2.75
N HIS A 286 17.15 -20.01 -1.62
CA HIS A 286 17.01 -18.84 -0.77
C HIS A 286 17.92 -17.71 -1.27
N VAL A 287 17.35 -16.50 -1.33
CA VAL A 287 18.06 -15.27 -1.65
C VAL A 287 17.94 -14.38 -0.42
N GLU A 288 19.08 -13.95 0.12
CA GLU A 288 19.13 -12.92 1.14
C GLU A 288 19.26 -11.58 0.43
N TYR A 289 18.51 -10.57 0.87
CA TYR A 289 18.76 -9.21 0.43
C TYR A 289 20.04 -8.75 1.14
N GLU A 290 21.03 -8.30 0.38
CA GLU A 290 22.14 -7.55 0.97
C GLU A 290 21.53 -6.27 1.54
N ASP A 291 21.78 -5.97 2.82
CA ASP A 291 21.44 -4.67 3.40
C ASP A 291 22.07 -3.60 2.50
N GLY A 292 21.23 -2.94 1.70
CA GLY A 292 21.63 -1.78 0.92
C GLY A 292 21.92 -0.68 1.91
N GLY A 293 23.14 -0.67 2.46
CA GLY A 293 23.60 0.37 3.35
C GLY A 293 23.34 1.70 2.68
N ASP A 294 22.53 2.53 3.33
CA ASP A 294 22.44 3.95 3.00
C ASP A 294 23.85 4.51 3.14
N GLU A 295 24.57 4.61 2.01
CA GLU A 295 25.72 5.49 1.90
C GLU A 295 25.18 6.91 2.08
N ASP A 296 25.14 7.33 3.35
CA ASP A 296 25.07 8.72 3.78
C ASP A 296 26.24 9.46 3.13
N ASN A 297 26.01 9.90 1.88
CA ASN A 297 26.88 10.82 1.17
C ASN A 297 26.73 12.18 1.83
N GLY A 298 27.33 12.29 3.02
CA GLY A 298 27.53 13.51 3.76
C GLY A 298 28.17 14.55 2.85
N ALA A 299 27.35 15.44 2.32
CA ALA A 299 27.80 16.64 1.66
C ALA A 299 28.48 17.52 2.72
N ASN A 300 29.81 17.46 2.76
CA ASN A 300 30.62 18.43 3.49
C ASN A 300 30.30 19.85 2.97
N PRO A 301 30.06 20.83 3.87
CA PRO A 301 29.90 22.21 3.46
C PRO A 301 31.26 22.81 3.12
N THR A 302 31.37 23.35 1.90
CA THR A 302 32.32 24.43 1.58
C THR A 302 31.53 25.68 1.23
#